data_AF-A0A5C8KXR4-F1
#
_entry.id   AF-A0A5C8KXR4-F1
#
_cell.length_a   1.000
_cell.length_b   1.000
_cell.length_c   1.000
_cell.angle_alpha   90.00
_cell.angle_beta   90.00
_cell.angle_gamma   90.00
#
_symmetry.space_group_name_H-M   'P 1'
#
loop_
_entity.id
_entity.type
_entity.pdbx_description
1 polymer ?
#
loop_
_entity_poly.entity_id
_entity_poly.type
_entity_poly.pdbx_seq_one_letter_code
_entity_poly.pdbx_strand_id
1 'polypeptide(L)'
;MAADHAALQAAGTDFPSGTIAFRLRPELGDGAVQLRNANASGRYLVHVFEPESPVRMLLTSGRDLALNGGQLEISGRLFEGDRPLQARRLGGLLTSPDGRSFDLEFSSNADGELLARVDLPEAASAVPGLWEVHAFAVHEGRGRR
;
A
#
# COMPACT_ATOMS: atom_id res chain seq x y z
N MET A 1 -14.96 -15.81 7.00
CA MET A 1 -15.64 -16.26 5.76
C MET A 1 -14.63 -16.11 4.63
N ALA A 2 -14.50 -17.11 3.74
CA ALA A 2 -13.60 -17.05 2.59
C ALA A 2 -14.43 -17.01 1.31
N ALA A 3 -14.00 -16.20 0.35
CA ALA A 3 -14.54 -16.09 -0.99
C ALA A 3 -13.44 -16.48 -1.97
N ASP A 4 -13.73 -17.46 -2.82
CA ASP A 4 -12.88 -17.83 -3.94
C ASP A 4 -13.14 -16.90 -5.14
N HIS A 5 -12.39 -17.11 -6.22
CA HIS A 5 -12.49 -16.30 -7.42
C HIS A 5 -13.92 -16.25 -8.00
N ALA A 6 -14.68 -17.35 -7.95
CA ALA A 6 -16.04 -17.38 -8.49
C ALA A 6 -17.00 -16.52 -7.64
N ALA A 7 -16.89 -16.59 -6.32
CA ALA A 7 -17.65 -15.75 -5.41
C ALA A 7 -17.28 -14.26 -5.53
N LEU A 8 -16.00 -13.97 -5.78
CA LEU A 8 -15.49 -12.60 -5.99
C LEU A 8 -15.95 -11.99 -7.31
N GLN A 9 -15.95 -12.75 -8.40
CA GLN A 9 -16.47 -12.32 -9.70
C GLN A 9 -17.98 -12.04 -9.65
N ALA A 10 -18.74 -12.86 -8.92
CA ALA A 10 -20.17 -12.64 -8.69
C ALA A 10 -20.48 -11.33 -7.94
N ALA A 11 -19.51 -10.79 -7.19
CA ALA A 11 -19.63 -9.50 -6.50
C ALA A 11 -19.39 -8.28 -7.42
N GLY A 12 -19.17 -8.49 -8.72
CA GLY A 12 -19.08 -7.41 -9.72
C GLY A 12 -17.74 -6.68 -9.76
N THR A 13 -16.69 -7.27 -9.18
CA THR A 13 -15.33 -6.72 -9.20
C THR A 13 -14.42 -7.60 -10.04
N ASP A 14 -13.64 -7.00 -10.93
CA ASP A 14 -12.75 -7.71 -11.85
C ASP A 14 -11.45 -8.16 -11.16
N PHE A 15 -11.57 -9.15 -10.27
CA PHE A 15 -10.43 -9.74 -9.60
C PHE A 15 -9.73 -10.75 -10.53
N PRO A 16 -8.39 -10.73 -10.62
CA PRO A 16 -7.64 -11.73 -11.38
C PRO A 16 -7.97 -13.16 -10.95
N SER A 17 -7.86 -14.12 -11.88
CA SER A 17 -7.95 -15.54 -11.58
C SER A 17 -6.89 -15.95 -10.54
N GLY A 18 -7.29 -16.79 -9.58
CA GLY A 18 -6.42 -17.19 -8.47
C GLY A 18 -6.45 -16.25 -7.26
N THR A 19 -7.25 -15.18 -7.30
CA THR A 19 -7.52 -14.35 -6.11
C THR A 19 -8.32 -15.13 -5.07
N ILE A 20 -7.90 -15.04 -3.82
CA ILE A 20 -8.64 -15.50 -2.65
C ILE A 20 -8.82 -14.29 -1.73
N ALA A 21 -10.05 -14.06 -1.26
CA ALA A 21 -10.32 -13.09 -0.22
C ALA A 21 -10.91 -13.79 1.00
N PHE A 22 -10.57 -13.33 2.18
CA PHE A 22 -11.23 -13.80 3.39
C PHE A 22 -11.25 -12.70 4.44
N ARG A 23 -12.28 -12.76 5.28
CA ARG A 23 -12.40 -11.92 6.47
C ARG A 23 -12.13 -12.78 7.70
N LEU A 24 -11.18 -12.33 8.52
CA LEU A 24 -10.94 -12.88 9.85
C LEU A 24 -12.18 -12.63 10.72
N ARG A 25 -12.56 -13.62 11.52
CA ARG A 25 -13.72 -13.46 12.39
C ARG A 25 -13.37 -12.52 13.55
N PRO A 26 -14.24 -11.57 13.93
CA PRO A 26 -13.92 -10.57 14.96
C PRO A 26 -13.47 -11.17 16.30
N GLU A 27 -13.99 -12.35 16.66
CA GLU A 27 -13.63 -13.05 17.90
C GLU A 27 -12.18 -13.57 17.95
N LEU A 28 -11.44 -13.54 16.83
CA LEU A 28 -10.01 -13.82 16.80
C LEU A 28 -9.15 -12.64 17.28
N GLY A 29 -9.75 -11.45 17.46
CA GLY A 29 -9.08 -10.25 17.91
C GLY A 29 -8.13 -9.65 16.87
N ASP A 30 -7.31 -8.70 17.33
CA ASP A 30 -6.23 -8.07 16.58
C ASP A 30 -4.87 -8.74 16.90
N GLY A 31 -3.91 -8.59 15.98
CA GLY A 31 -2.54 -9.03 16.19
C GLY A 31 -1.88 -9.71 14.98
N ALA A 32 -0.77 -10.39 15.25
CA ALA A 32 0.02 -11.03 14.21
C ALA A 32 -0.70 -12.26 13.62
N VAL A 33 -0.96 -12.22 12.31
CA VAL A 33 -1.55 -13.34 11.57
C VAL A 33 -0.51 -13.90 10.61
N GLN A 34 -0.31 -15.21 10.65
CA GLN A 34 0.57 -15.90 9.71
C GLN A 34 -0.27 -16.56 8.61
N LEU A 35 -0.12 -16.08 7.38
CA LEU A 35 -0.64 -16.79 6.22
C LEU A 35 0.34 -17.90 5.83
N ARG A 36 -0.17 -19.13 5.69
CA ARG A 36 0.62 -20.29 5.26
C ARG A 36 -0.14 -21.02 4.15
N ASN A 37 0.54 -21.27 3.04
CA ASN A 37 0.07 -22.17 2.01
C ASN A 37 1.21 -23.15 1.70
N ALA A 38 0.98 -24.44 2.00
CA ALA A 38 1.99 -25.48 1.86
C ALA A 38 2.44 -25.70 0.41
N ASN A 39 1.61 -25.32 -0.56
CA ASN A 39 1.85 -25.47 -1.99
C ASN A 39 2.03 -24.11 -2.69
N ALA A 40 2.34 -23.04 -1.94
CA ALA A 40 2.61 -21.74 -2.53
C ALA A 40 3.84 -21.80 -3.43
N SER A 41 3.70 -21.35 -4.67
CA SER A 41 4.78 -21.23 -5.65
C SER A 41 4.66 -19.91 -6.41
N GLY A 42 5.74 -19.15 -6.49
CA GLY A 42 5.76 -17.87 -7.19
C GLY A 42 5.58 -16.65 -6.27
N ARG A 43 5.15 -15.53 -6.87
CA ARG A 43 4.97 -14.25 -6.18
C ARG A 43 3.48 -14.04 -5.87
N TYR A 44 3.20 -13.54 -4.68
CA TYR A 44 1.85 -13.23 -4.22
C TYR A 44 1.77 -11.77 -3.81
N LEU A 45 0.69 -11.11 -4.20
CA LEU A 45 0.30 -9.81 -3.69
C LEU A 45 -0.74 -10.01 -2.59
N VAL A 46 -0.51 -9.42 -1.43
CA VAL A 46 -1.42 -9.51 -0.28
C VAL A 46 -1.90 -8.10 0.04
N HIS A 47 -3.19 -7.86 -0.13
CA HIS A 47 -3.84 -6.67 0.37
C HIS A 47 -4.51 -6.99 1.71
N VAL A 48 -4.18 -6.21 2.73
CA VAL A 48 -4.82 -6.27 4.05
C VAL A 48 -5.65 -5.00 4.22
N PHE A 49 -6.94 -5.19 4.48
CA PHE A 49 -7.85 -4.08 4.80
C PHE A 49 -8.24 -4.17 6.28
N GLU A 50 -7.80 -3.18 7.06
CA GLU A 50 -7.99 -3.11 8.51
C GLU A 50 -8.92 -1.94 8.87
N PRO A 51 -10.25 -2.06 8.67
CA PRO A 51 -11.17 -0.93 8.79
C PRO A 51 -11.26 -0.32 10.19
N GLU A 52 -10.97 -1.12 11.22
CA GLU A 52 -11.02 -0.71 12.62
C GLU A 52 -9.63 -0.38 13.19
N SER A 53 -8.59 -0.32 12.34
CA SER A 53 -7.26 0.04 12.79
C SER A 53 -7.26 1.49 13.28
N PRO A 54 -6.72 1.79 14.48
CA PRO A 54 -6.52 3.16 14.90
C PRO A 54 -5.40 3.83 14.08
N VAL A 55 -4.60 3.06 13.35
CA VAL A 55 -3.45 3.53 12.60
C VAL A 55 -3.85 3.82 11.16
N ARG A 56 -3.58 5.05 10.70
CA ARG A 56 -3.81 5.48 9.33
C ARG A 56 -2.63 6.25 8.77
N MET A 57 -2.39 6.12 7.47
CA MET A 57 -1.47 6.97 6.73
C MET A 57 -2.27 7.90 5.83
N LEU A 58 -2.00 9.20 5.92
CA LEU A 58 -2.49 10.17 4.94
C LEU A 58 -1.38 10.45 3.95
N LEU A 59 -1.69 10.36 2.66
CA LEU A 59 -0.76 10.67 1.57
C LEU A 59 -1.34 11.81 0.74
N THR A 60 -0.46 12.70 0.28
CA THR A 60 -0.78 13.76 -0.66
C THR A 60 0.32 13.84 -1.71
N SER A 61 -0.03 14.25 -2.92
CA SER A 61 0.93 14.57 -3.96
C SER A 61 1.04 16.09 -4.10
N GLY A 62 2.25 16.60 -4.31
CA GLY A 62 2.45 18.03 -4.58
C GLY A 62 1.82 18.49 -5.90
N ARG A 63 1.55 17.54 -6.80
CA ARG A 63 0.87 17.73 -8.09
C ARG A 63 0.03 16.50 -8.42
N ASP A 64 -1.07 16.71 -9.13
CA ASP A 64 -1.97 15.62 -9.54
C ASP A 64 -1.59 15.00 -10.90
N LEU A 65 -0.49 15.45 -11.50
CA LEU A 65 -0.03 15.01 -12.82
C LEU A 65 1.41 14.49 -12.75
N ALA A 66 1.59 13.23 -13.12
CA ALA A 66 2.88 12.63 -13.42
C ALA A 66 3.18 12.79 -14.92
N LEU A 67 4.30 13.43 -15.24
CA LEU A 67 4.77 13.63 -16.60
C LEU A 67 6.05 12.84 -16.83
N ASN A 68 6.17 12.23 -18.00
CA ASN A 68 7.44 11.68 -18.46
C ASN A 68 8.55 12.75 -18.40
N GLY A 69 9.73 12.38 -17.91
CA GLY A 69 10.85 13.30 -17.70
C GLY A 69 10.67 14.25 -16.51
N GLY A 70 9.52 14.24 -15.85
CA GLY A 70 9.19 15.12 -14.73
C GLY A 70 9.64 14.58 -13.37
N GLN A 71 9.35 15.34 -12.32
CA GLN A 71 9.52 14.92 -10.93
C GLN A 71 8.17 14.89 -10.23
N LEU A 72 7.95 13.86 -9.42
CA LEU A 72 6.79 13.76 -8.53
C LEU A 72 7.25 13.85 -7.08
N GLU A 73 6.49 14.59 -6.27
CA GLU A 73 6.68 14.67 -4.83
C GLU A 73 5.44 14.09 -4.13
N ILE A 74 5.68 13.14 -3.24
CA ILE A 74 4.67 12.53 -2.38
C ILE A 74 5.00 12.86 -0.94
N SER A 75 4.03 13.45 -0.25
CA SER A 75 4.08 13.77 1.17
C SER A 75 3.14 12.86 1.93
N GLY A 76 3.44 12.61 3.20
CA GLY A 76 2.56 11.82 4.04
C GLY A 76 2.77 12.00 5.52
N ARG A 77 1.86 11.43 6.30
CA ARG A 77 1.97 11.38 7.76
C ARG A 77 1.21 10.19 8.32
N LEU A 78 1.82 9.52 9.29
CA LEU A 78 1.22 8.40 10.00
C LEU A 78 0.55 8.89 11.29
N PHE A 79 -0.62 8.35 11.62
CA PHE A 79 -1.37 8.70 12.81
C PHE A 79 -1.88 7.45 13.53
N GLU A 80 -1.99 7.51 14.85
CA GLU A 80 -2.83 6.65 15.68
C GLU A 80 -3.96 7.50 16.27
N GLY A 81 -5.18 7.35 15.75
CA GLY A 81 -6.24 8.34 15.94
C GLY A 81 -5.80 9.70 15.39
N ASP A 82 -5.72 10.70 16.27
CA ASP A 82 -5.22 12.05 15.94
C ASP A 82 -3.76 12.27 16.36
N ARG A 83 -3.12 11.27 16.98
CA ARG A 83 -1.73 11.38 17.44
C ARG A 83 -0.78 11.06 16.29
N PRO A 84 0.14 11.97 15.90
CA PRO A 84 1.14 11.66 14.89
C PRO A 84 2.11 10.57 15.40
N LEU A 85 2.51 9.68 14.49
CA LEU A 85 3.44 8.59 14.74
C LEU A 85 4.74 8.79 13.96
N GLN A 86 5.83 8.26 14.53
CA GLN A 86 7.09 8.10 13.83
C GLN A 86 7.18 6.71 13.20
N ALA A 87 7.52 6.67 11.92
CA ALA A 87 7.78 5.40 11.23
C ALA A 87 9.21 4.95 11.50
N ARG A 88 9.38 3.67 11.82
CA ARG A 88 10.67 3.01 11.98
C ARG A 88 11.24 2.51 10.65
N ARG A 89 10.35 2.07 9.76
CA ARG A 89 10.70 1.67 8.39
C ARG A 89 9.66 2.25 7.44
N LEU A 90 10.15 2.69 6.29
CA LEU A 90 9.36 3.29 5.23
C LEU A 90 9.78 2.69 3.90
N GLY A 91 8.86 2.73 2.94
CA GLY A 91 9.12 2.42 1.55
C GLY A 91 7.87 2.66 0.73
N GLY A 92 7.98 2.59 -0.58
CA GLY A 92 6.83 2.69 -1.44
C GLY A 92 7.15 2.32 -2.87
N LEU A 93 6.10 2.34 -3.68
CA LEU A 93 6.15 2.01 -5.09
C LEU A 93 5.22 2.97 -5.84
N LEU A 94 5.74 3.62 -6.85
CA LEU A 94 4.94 4.32 -7.85
C LEU A 94 4.75 3.38 -9.04
N THR A 95 3.51 3.15 -9.45
CA THR A 95 3.19 2.31 -10.61
C THR A 95 2.50 3.14 -11.68
N SER A 96 3.05 3.05 -12.89
CA SER A 96 2.53 3.72 -14.09
C SER A 96 1.29 3.01 -14.66
N PRO A 97 0.52 3.67 -15.53
CA PRO A 97 -0.67 3.10 -16.14
C PRO A 97 -0.42 1.81 -16.95
N ASP A 98 0.80 1.63 -17.48
CA ASP A 98 1.19 0.41 -18.21
C ASP A 98 1.87 -0.65 -17.32
N GLY A 99 1.88 -0.44 -16.00
CA GLY A 99 2.32 -1.42 -15.00
C GLY A 99 3.82 -1.37 -14.68
N ARG A 100 4.59 -0.42 -15.22
CA ARG A 100 5.98 -0.21 -14.80
C ARG A 100 6.03 0.46 -13.45
N SER A 101 6.96 0.01 -12.62
CA SER A 101 7.08 0.47 -11.23
C SER A 101 8.43 1.12 -10.95
N PHE A 102 8.39 2.11 -10.06
CA PHE A 102 9.53 2.91 -9.61
C PHE A 102 9.52 2.92 -8.09
N ASP A 103 10.67 2.64 -7.47
CA ASP A 103 10.78 2.66 -6.01
C ASP A 103 10.60 4.09 -5.47
N LEU A 104 9.85 4.22 -4.39
CA LEU A 104 9.72 5.47 -3.63
C LEU A 104 10.49 5.33 -2.32
N GLU A 105 11.56 6.12 -2.21
CA GLU A 105 12.32 6.25 -0.97
C GLU A 105 11.77 7.41 -0.15
N PHE A 106 11.05 7.07 0.92
CA PHE A 106 10.54 8.06 1.86
C PHE A 106 11.58 8.38 2.93
N SER A 107 11.78 9.67 3.17
CA SER A 107 12.46 10.21 4.35
C SER A 107 11.43 10.68 5.37
N SER A 108 11.79 10.69 6.66
CA SER A 108 10.96 11.22 7.75
C SER A 108 11.71 12.30 8.52
N ASN A 109 11.04 13.41 8.81
CA ASN A 109 11.60 14.44 9.69
C ASN A 109 11.29 14.16 11.18
N ALA A 110 11.80 15.03 12.07
CA ALA A 110 11.60 14.91 13.51
C ALA A 110 10.12 15.02 13.94
N ASP A 111 9.29 15.66 13.13
CA ASP A 111 7.85 15.84 13.37
C ASP A 111 6.99 14.67 12.81
N GLY A 112 7.63 13.72 12.12
CA GLY A 112 6.99 12.54 11.53
C GLY A 112 6.33 12.79 10.18
N GLU A 113 6.66 13.90 9.52
CA GLU A 113 6.28 14.12 8.12
C GLU A 113 7.16 13.28 7.21
N LEU A 114 6.50 12.64 6.26
CA LEU A 114 7.09 11.75 5.27
C LEU A 114 7.22 12.48 3.94
N LEU A 115 8.35 12.34 3.26
CA LEU A 115 8.58 12.91 1.94
C LEU A 115 9.33 11.92 1.04
N ALA A 116 8.79 11.65 -0.13
CA ALA A 116 9.47 10.97 -1.22
C ALA A 116 9.46 11.85 -2.47
N ARG A 117 10.59 11.89 -3.18
CA ARG A 117 10.72 12.49 -4.51
C ARG A 117 11.21 11.45 -5.48
N VAL A 118 10.61 11.42 -6.67
CA VAL A 118 11.00 10.49 -7.73
C VAL A 118 11.13 11.25 -9.04
N ASP A 119 12.28 11.10 -9.68
CA ASP A 119 12.52 11.58 -11.04
C ASP A 119 12.04 10.51 -12.02
N LEU A 120 11.11 10.88 -12.88
CA LEU A 120 10.50 9.99 -13.87
C LEU A 120 11.35 10.02 -15.15
N PRO A 121 11.69 8.86 -15.73
CA PRO A 121 12.35 8.82 -17.03
C PRO A 121 11.52 9.50 -18.14
N GLU A 122 12.18 9.96 -19.21
CA GLU A 122 11.52 10.50 -20.42
C GLU A 122 10.53 9.52 -21.08
N ALA A 123 10.66 8.24 -20.77
CA ALA A 123 9.74 7.20 -21.20
C ALA A 123 9.07 6.52 -20.01
N ALA A 124 8.67 7.24 -18.95
CA ALA A 124 8.14 6.67 -17.69
C ALA A 124 6.77 5.96 -17.81
N SER A 125 5.94 6.33 -18.79
CA SER A 125 4.77 5.57 -19.26
C SER A 125 4.66 5.62 -20.77
N ALA A 126 4.18 4.55 -21.40
CA ALA A 126 3.91 4.46 -22.84
C ALA A 126 2.44 4.78 -23.15
N VAL A 127 1.58 4.82 -22.13
CA VAL A 127 0.16 5.14 -22.24
C VAL A 127 -0.24 6.20 -21.22
N PRO A 128 -1.16 7.12 -21.58
CA PRO A 128 -1.76 8.02 -20.59
C PRO A 128 -2.71 7.22 -19.67
N GLY A 129 -2.83 7.65 -18.41
CA GLY A 129 -3.75 7.03 -17.47
C GLY A 129 -3.43 7.35 -16.01
N LEU A 130 -4.10 6.63 -15.12
CA LEU A 130 -3.92 6.78 -13.67
C LEU A 130 -2.62 6.11 -13.20
N TRP A 131 -1.84 6.87 -12.45
CA TRP A 131 -0.69 6.37 -11.70
C TRP A 131 -1.13 6.02 -10.29
N GLU A 132 -0.52 5.00 -9.70
CA GLU A 132 -0.83 4.54 -8.35
C GLU A 132 0.38 4.61 -7.44
N VAL A 133 0.18 5.12 -6.23
CA VAL A 133 1.20 5.14 -5.17
C VAL A 133 0.82 4.13 -4.11
N HIS A 134 1.72 3.19 -3.84
CA HIS A 134 1.69 2.36 -2.65
C HIS A 134 2.75 2.86 -1.68
N ALA A 135 2.37 3.14 -0.44
CA ALA A 135 3.31 3.47 0.64
C ALA A 135 3.19 2.45 1.76
N PHE A 136 4.33 2.08 2.34
CA PHE A 136 4.45 1.11 3.40
C PHE A 136 5.16 1.77 4.58
N ALA A 137 4.59 1.64 5.78
CA ALA A 137 5.23 2.06 7.01
C ALA A 137 5.14 0.98 8.07
N VAL A 138 6.22 0.83 8.82
CA VAL A 138 6.23 0.08 10.08
C VAL A 138 6.51 1.08 11.19
N HIS A 139 5.60 1.19 12.15
CA HIS A 139 5.87 1.88 13.41
C HIS A 139 6.05 0.86 14.54
N GLU A 140 6.63 1.28 15.66
CA GLU A 140 6.56 0.45 16.86
C GLU A 140 5.16 0.54 17.46
N GLY A 141 4.39 -0.54 17.33
CA GLY A 141 3.19 -0.76 18.11
C GLY A 141 3.51 -1.59 19.36
N ARG A 142 2.73 -1.42 20.43
CA ARG A 142 2.72 -2.39 21.54
C ARG A 142 2.04 -3.68 21.09
N GLY A 143 2.69 -4.44 20.21
CA GLY A 143 2.35 -5.85 20.01
C GLY A 143 2.80 -6.60 21.26
N ARG A 144 1.85 -7.04 22.10
CA ARG A 144 2.16 -8.02 23.15
C ARG A 144 2.67 -9.28 22.45
N ARG A 145 3.93 -9.64 22.72
CA ARG A 145 4.46 -10.98 22.43
C ARG A 145 3.81 -12.00 23.34
#